data_AF-A0AA50KRR0-F1
#
_entry.id   AF-A0AA50KRR0-F1
#
_cell.length_a   1.000
_cell.length_b   1.000
_cell.length_c   1.000
_cell.angle_alpha   90.00
_cell.angle_beta   90.00
_cell.angle_gamma   90.00
#
_symmetry.space_group_name_H-M   'P 1'
#
loop_
_entity.id
_entity.type
_entity.pdbx_description
1 polymer ?
#
loop_
_entity_poly.entity_id
_entity_poly.type
_entity_poly.pdbx_seq_one_letter_code
_entity_poly.pdbx_strand_id
1 'polypeptide(L)'
;MAALSELVQRFMEQERGAANILPLESVTAQALAAARFHAGFADIAAIPEGADVAADTDISVSEWAQIRPLFLLYVERETALQLEATRSMGADPFGRSSSEVGNEITQMEADYPRRVFCIPVITV
;
A
#
# COMPACT_ATOMS: atom_id res chain seq x y z
N MET A 1 -14.09 -4.13 10.58
CA MET A 1 -12.68 -4.53 10.38
C MET A 1 -12.69 -5.64 9.35
N ALA A 2 -11.62 -5.76 8.58
CA ALA A 2 -11.46 -6.82 7.59
C ALA A 2 -9.98 -7.21 7.54
N ALA A 3 -9.69 -8.46 7.20
CA ALA A 3 -8.31 -8.90 7.02
C ALA A 3 -7.64 -8.12 5.89
N LEU A 4 -6.35 -7.82 6.01
CA LEU A 4 -5.58 -7.14 4.97
C LEU A 4 -5.69 -7.84 3.60
N SER A 5 -5.63 -9.17 3.60
CA SER A 5 -5.84 -10.01 2.42
C SER A 5 -7.21 -9.81 1.78
N GLU A 6 -8.28 -9.67 2.57
CA GLU A 6 -9.63 -9.40 2.07
C GLU A 6 -9.72 -8.00 1.44
N LEU A 7 -9.07 -6.99 2.04
CA LEU A 7 -8.99 -5.65 1.47
C LEU A 7 -8.26 -5.64 0.12
N VAL A 8 -7.20 -6.43 -0.01
CA VAL A 8 -6.48 -6.61 -1.28
C VAL A 8 -7.33 -7.33 -2.33
N GLN A 9 -8.05 -8.38 -1.94
CA GLN A 9 -8.98 -9.07 -2.84
C GLN A 9 -10.06 -8.12 -3.37
N ARG A 10 -10.68 -7.33 -2.49
CA ARG A 10 -11.66 -6.31 -2.87
C ARG A 10 -11.06 -5.29 -3.84
N PHE A 11 -9.84 -4.82 -3.59
CA PHE A 11 -9.14 -3.92 -4.49
C PHE A 11 -8.94 -4.53 -5.89
N MET A 12 -8.53 -5.80 -5.96
CA MET A 12 -8.32 -6.48 -7.24
C MET A 12 -9.63 -6.73 -7.99
N GLU A 13 -10.69 -7.15 -7.30
CA GLU A 13 -11.97 -7.50 -7.90
C GLU A 13 -12.80 -6.27 -8.29
N GLN A 14 -12.81 -5.23 -7.45
CA GLN A 14 -13.75 -4.11 -7.58
C GLN A 14 -13.12 -2.86 -8.18
N GLU A 15 -11.82 -2.62 -7.95
CA GLU A 15 -11.17 -1.37 -8.36
C GLU A 15 -10.33 -1.54 -9.63
N ARG A 16 -9.48 -2.56 -9.70
CA ARG A 16 -8.57 -2.75 -10.85
C ARG A 16 -9.14 -3.71 -11.90
N GLY A 17 -9.86 -4.74 -11.50
CA GLY A 17 -10.43 -5.74 -12.40
C GLY A 17 -9.40 -6.27 -13.40
N ALA A 18 -9.75 -6.27 -14.69
CA ALA A 18 -8.90 -6.75 -15.78
C ALA A 18 -7.65 -5.87 -16.06
N ALA A 19 -7.55 -4.67 -15.48
CA ALA A 19 -6.41 -3.79 -15.69
C ALA A 19 -5.22 -4.10 -14.76
N ASN A 20 -5.38 -5.02 -13.80
CA ASN A 20 -4.27 -5.47 -12.95
C ASN A 20 -3.49 -6.59 -13.64
N ILE A 21 -2.20 -6.36 -13.86
CA ILE A 21 -1.27 -7.35 -14.43
C ILE A 21 -0.49 -8.12 -13.36
N LEU A 22 -0.52 -7.64 -12.11
CA LEU A 22 0.20 -8.25 -11.00
C LEU A 22 -0.58 -9.43 -10.43
N PRO A 23 0.07 -10.55 -10.07
CA PRO A 23 -0.62 -11.63 -9.39
C PRO A 23 -0.95 -11.23 -7.94
N LEU A 24 -1.94 -11.91 -7.35
CA LEU A 24 -2.49 -11.55 -6.03
C LEU A 24 -1.40 -11.48 -4.96
N GLU A 25 -0.47 -12.44 -4.93
CA GLU A 25 0.63 -12.48 -3.99
C GLU A 25 1.54 -11.25 -4.06
N SER A 26 1.75 -10.70 -5.27
CA SER A 26 2.56 -9.49 -5.45
C SER A 26 1.84 -8.27 -4.91
N VAL A 27 0.54 -8.15 -5.17
CA VAL A 27 -0.29 -7.05 -4.64
C VAL A 27 -0.39 -7.13 -3.11
N THR A 28 -0.58 -8.33 -2.56
CA THR A 28 -0.58 -8.56 -1.10
C THR A 28 0.77 -8.19 -0.47
N ALA A 29 1.89 -8.50 -1.12
CA ALA A 29 3.21 -8.10 -0.64
C ALA A 29 3.36 -6.58 -0.58
N GLN A 30 2.83 -5.84 -1.56
CA GLN A 30 2.82 -4.36 -1.51
C GLN A 30 1.93 -3.82 -0.37
N ALA A 31 0.79 -4.46 -0.12
CA ALA A 31 -0.09 -4.09 0.99
C ALA A 31 0.59 -4.32 2.35
N LEU A 32 1.29 -5.44 2.51
CA LEU A 32 2.09 -5.75 3.71
C LEU A 32 3.21 -4.73 3.90
N ALA A 33 3.93 -4.36 2.84
CA ALA A 33 4.97 -3.35 2.91
C ALA A 33 4.43 -1.99 3.38
N ALA A 34 3.30 -1.54 2.81
CA ALA A 34 2.66 -0.29 3.20
C ALA A 34 2.13 -0.33 4.64
N ALA A 35 1.53 -1.44 5.06
CA ALA A 35 1.01 -1.60 6.41
C ALA A 35 2.15 -1.68 7.46
N ARG A 36 3.27 -2.33 7.15
CA ARG A 36 4.47 -2.34 7.99
C ARG A 36 5.09 -0.94 8.12
N PHE A 37 5.12 -0.20 7.02
CA PHE A 37 5.59 1.18 7.05
C PHE A 37 4.72 2.03 7.98
N HIS A 38 3.39 1.86 7.89
CA HIS A 38 2.45 2.50 8.80
C HIS A 38 2.66 2.11 10.27
N ALA A 39 2.82 0.82 10.54
CA ALA A 39 3.08 0.28 11.88
C ALA A 39 4.37 0.82 12.52
N GLY A 40 5.30 1.37 11.73
CA GLY A 40 6.49 2.07 12.24
C GLY A 40 6.20 3.45 12.85
N PHE A 41 5.02 4.04 12.58
CA PHE A 41 4.64 5.38 13.05
C PHE A 41 3.38 5.42 13.90
N ALA A 42 2.45 4.49 13.71
CA ALA A 42 1.25 4.34 14.52
C ALA A 42 0.91 2.89 14.81
N ASP A 43 0.26 2.68 15.95
CA ASP A 43 -0.22 1.37 16.35
C ASP A 43 -1.38 0.91 15.45
N ILE A 44 -1.30 -0.34 15.00
CA ILE A 44 -2.43 -1.06 14.42
C ILE A 44 -3.10 -1.80 15.57
N ALA A 45 -4.36 -1.49 15.84
CA ALA A 45 -5.05 -1.95 17.06
C ALA A 45 -5.11 -3.48 17.21
N ALA A 46 -5.11 -4.19 16.08
CA ALA A 46 -5.14 -5.65 16.05
C ALA A 46 -3.79 -6.33 16.29
N ILE A 47 -2.68 -5.57 16.26
CA ILE A 47 -1.33 -6.12 16.37
C ILE A 47 -0.81 -5.90 17.80
N PRO A 48 -0.43 -6.98 18.52
CA PRO A 48 0.25 -6.86 19.80
C PRO A 48 1.57 -6.08 19.66
N GLU A 49 1.99 -5.37 20.71
CA GLU A 49 3.25 -4.64 20.71
C GLU A 49 4.43 -5.55 20.31
N GLY A 50 5.18 -5.15 19.28
CA GLY A 50 6.33 -5.88 18.77
C GLY A 50 6.02 -7.05 17.82
N ALA A 51 4.76 -7.32 17.50
CA ALA A 51 4.39 -8.29 16.46
C ALA A 51 4.46 -7.67 15.05
N ASP A 52 4.71 -8.51 14.04
CA ASP A 52 4.75 -8.09 12.63
C ASP A 52 3.35 -8.09 11.99
N VAL A 53 3.18 -7.29 10.94
CA VAL A 53 1.94 -7.26 10.15
C VAL A 53 1.88 -8.51 9.26
N ALA A 54 0.76 -9.22 9.33
CA ALA A 54 0.48 -10.40 8.52
C ALA A 54 -0.73 -10.18 7.60
N ALA A 55 -0.94 -11.07 6.63
CA ALA A 55 -2.01 -10.92 5.64
C ALA A 55 -3.42 -11.13 6.23
N ASP A 56 -3.51 -11.82 7.37
CA ASP A 56 -4.71 -12.04 8.17
C ASP A 56 -4.91 -10.99 9.26
N THR A 57 -4.00 -10.01 9.38
CA THR A 57 -4.15 -8.90 10.33
C THR A 57 -5.41 -8.11 10.01
N ASP A 58 -6.25 -7.93 11.02
CA ASP A 58 -7.46 -7.13 10.92
C ASP A 58 -7.12 -5.64 10.84
N ILE A 59 -7.60 -4.99 9.79
CA ILE A 59 -7.42 -3.56 9.56
C ILE A 59 -8.79 -2.87 9.64
N SER A 60 -8.86 -1.81 10.43
CA SER A 60 -10.01 -0.91 10.51
C SER A 60 -10.10 0.00 9.29
N VAL A 61 -11.28 0.60 9.09
CA VAL A 61 -11.49 1.53 7.96
C VAL A 61 -10.57 2.76 8.08
N SER A 62 -10.35 3.26 9.30
CA SER A 62 -9.47 4.39 9.57
C SER A 62 -7.99 4.08 9.31
N GLU A 63 -7.51 2.91 9.72
CA GLU A 63 -6.14 2.46 9.44
C GLU A 63 -5.96 2.26 7.93
N TRP A 64 -6.92 1.59 7.27
CA TRP A 64 -6.87 1.40 5.83
C TRP A 64 -6.86 2.71 5.05
N ALA A 65 -7.61 3.72 5.49
CA ALA A 65 -7.60 5.04 4.86
C ALA A 65 -6.22 5.72 4.91
N GLN A 66 -5.40 5.42 5.92
CA GLN A 66 -4.03 5.94 6.06
C GLN A 66 -3.01 5.10 5.29
N ILE A 67 -3.20 3.77 5.24
CA ILE A 67 -2.29 2.83 4.55
C ILE A 67 -2.50 2.87 3.03
N ARG A 68 -3.76 2.96 2.57
CA ARG A 68 -4.16 2.80 1.16
C ARG A 68 -3.42 3.72 0.18
N PRO A 69 -3.17 5.02 0.45
CA PRO A 69 -2.45 5.87 -0.48
C PRO A 69 -1.04 5.37 -0.81
N LEU A 70 -0.29 4.92 0.20
CA LEU A 70 1.05 4.38 0.01
C LEU A 70 1.00 3.01 -0.68
N PHE A 71 0.05 2.16 -0.30
CA PHE A 71 -0.21 0.89 -0.98
C PHE A 71 -0.46 1.06 -2.49
N LEU A 72 -1.29 2.02 -2.88
CA LEU A 72 -1.57 2.29 -4.30
C LEU A 72 -0.32 2.68 -5.08
N LEU A 73 0.55 3.52 -4.48
CA LEU A 73 1.82 3.91 -5.09
C LEU A 73 2.78 2.73 -5.22
N TYR A 74 2.85 1.85 -4.22
CA TYR A 74 3.67 0.63 -4.30
C TYR A 74 3.19 -0.32 -5.40
N VAL A 75 1.88 -0.55 -5.53
CA VAL A 75 1.28 -1.35 -6.61
C VAL A 75 1.55 -0.72 -7.98
N GLU A 76 1.41 0.60 -8.10
CA GLU A 76 1.66 1.31 -9.36
C GLU A 76 3.14 1.22 -9.76
N ARG A 77 4.06 1.39 -8.82
CA ARG A 77 5.51 1.25 -9.08
C ARG A 77 5.85 -0.17 -9.54
N GLU A 78 5.31 -1.19 -8.87
CA GLU A 78 5.54 -2.59 -9.24
C GLU A 78 4.98 -2.89 -10.65
N THR A 79 3.80 -2.36 -10.95
CA THR A 79 3.21 -2.44 -12.31
C THR A 79 4.11 -1.79 -13.34
N ALA A 80 4.62 -0.58 -13.06
CA ALA A 80 5.51 0.14 -13.95
C ALA A 80 6.83 -0.62 -14.18
N LEU A 81 7.41 -1.22 -13.14
CA LEU A 81 8.61 -2.05 -13.25
C LEU A 81 8.39 -3.27 -14.15
N GLN A 82 7.26 -3.95 -14.03
CA GLN A 82 6.93 -5.07 -14.92
C GLN A 82 6.74 -4.62 -16.37
N LEU A 83 6.04 -3.50 -16.60
CA LEU A 83 5.87 -2.95 -17.95
C LEU A 83 7.22 -2.54 -18.55
N GLU A 84 8.07 -1.83 -17.79
CA GLU A 84 9.41 -1.44 -18.22
C GLU A 84 10.30 -2.66 -18.54
N ALA A 85 10.18 -3.76 -17.80
CA ALA A 85 10.91 -5.00 -18.10
C ALA A 85 10.49 -5.59 -19.45
N THR A 86 9.21 -5.51 -19.81
CA THR A 86 8.69 -5.98 -21.11
C THR A 86 9.13 -5.11 -22.30
N ARG A 87 9.69 -3.91 -22.06
CA ARG A 87 10.31 -3.10 -23.11
C ARG A 87 11.42 -3.84 -23.86
N SER A 88 12.14 -4.72 -23.17
CA SER A 88 13.15 -5.60 -23.80
C SER A 88 12.57 -6.55 -24.85
N MET A 89 11.26 -6.82 -24.78
CA MET A 89 10.52 -7.69 -25.69
C MET A 89 9.78 -6.90 -26.78
N GLY A 90 10.01 -5.58 -26.88
CA GLY A 90 9.39 -4.72 -27.89
C GLY A 90 7.98 -4.22 -27.54
N ALA A 91 7.50 -4.46 -26.32
CA ALA A 91 6.28 -3.84 -25.81
C ALA A 91 6.56 -2.40 -25.37
N ASP A 92 5.68 -1.46 -25.70
CA ASP A 92 5.80 -0.07 -25.23
C ASP A 92 5.08 0.08 -23.88
N PRO A 93 5.79 0.43 -22.78
CA PRO A 93 5.17 0.65 -21.49
C PRO A 93 4.16 1.81 -21.56
N PHE A 94 2.99 1.63 -20.95
CA PHE A 94 1.99 2.68 -20.81
C PHE A 94 1.89 3.14 -19.36
N GLY A 95 1.43 4.38 -19.16
CA GLY A 95 1.29 4.97 -17.83
C GLY A 95 2.54 5.69 -17.35
N ARG A 96 2.64 5.88 -16.03
CA ARG A 96 3.77 6.54 -15.37
C ARG A 96 4.95 5.57 -15.23
N SER A 97 6.16 6.09 -15.35
CA SER A 97 7.38 5.30 -15.15
C SER A 97 7.60 4.95 -13.68
N SER A 98 8.38 3.88 -13.44
CA SER A 98 8.76 3.46 -12.09
C SER A 98 9.50 4.57 -11.33
N SER A 99 10.25 5.41 -12.06
CA SER A 99 10.99 6.56 -11.51
C SER A 99 10.06 7.69 -11.07
N GLU A 100 9.03 8.01 -11.86
CA GLU A 100 8.04 9.02 -11.48
C GLU A 100 7.26 8.63 -10.23
N VAL A 101 6.83 7.37 -10.16
CA VAL A 101 6.11 6.85 -8.98
C VAL A 101 7.05 6.76 -7.77
N GLY A 102 8.32 6.39 -7.97
CA GLY A 102 9.34 6.36 -6.92
C GLY A 102 9.57 7.73 -6.25
N ASN A 103 9.55 8.81 -7.03
CA ASN A 103 9.64 10.17 -6.49
C ASN A 103 8.43 10.53 -5.62
N GLU A 104 7.22 10.15 -6.04
CA GLU A 104 6.00 10.40 -5.29
C GLU A 104 5.92 9.55 -4.00
N ILE A 105 6.39 8.31 -4.06
CA ILE A 105 6.58 7.46 -2.87
C ILE A 105 7.47 8.17 -1.86
N THR A 106 8.64 8.66 -2.30
CA THR A 106 9.58 9.35 -1.41
C THR A 106 8.95 10.57 -0.73
N GLN A 107 8.16 11.34 -1.49
CA GLN A 107 7.42 12.48 -0.94
C GLN A 107 6.34 12.05 0.06
N MET A 108 5.57 11.01 -0.27
CA MET A 108 4.54 10.46 0.59
C MET A 108 5.13 9.92 1.90
N GLU A 109 6.25 9.20 1.84
CA GLU A 109 6.95 8.65 2.99
C GLU A 109 7.52 9.76 3.89
N ALA A 110 8.12 10.80 3.31
CA ALA A 110 8.58 11.98 4.06
C ALA A 110 7.43 12.71 4.77
N ASP A 111 6.25 12.72 4.14
CA ASP A 111 5.03 13.31 4.67
C ASP A 111 4.25 12.40 5.62
N TYR A 112 4.61 11.14 5.73
CA TYR A 112 3.79 10.16 6.41
C TYR A 112 3.66 10.43 7.92
N PRO A 113 4.75 10.75 8.67
CA PRO A 113 4.68 10.98 10.11
C PRO A 113 3.69 12.11 10.48
N ARG A 114 3.67 13.19 9.69
CA ARG A 114 2.76 14.33 9.91
C ARG A 114 1.30 14.00 9.63
N ARG A 115 1.00 12.97 8.84
CA ARG A 115 -0.37 12.56 8.49
C ARG A 115 -0.97 11.60 9.51
N VAL A 116 -0.13 10.77 10.10
CA VAL A 116 -0.54 9.67 10.98
C VAL A 116 -0.52 10.07 12.46
N PHE A 117 0.33 11.01 12.83
CA PHE A 117 0.39 11.50 14.20
C PHE A 117 -0.89 12.24 14.63
N CYS A 118 -1.57 11.71 15.64
CA CYS A 118 -2.74 12.34 16.26
C CYS A 118 -2.54 12.41 17.78
N ILE A 119 -2.61 13.62 18.36
CA ILE A 119 -2.75 13.80 19.81
C ILE A 119 -4.21 14.16 20.09
N PRO A 120 -4.96 13.34 20.83
CA PRO A 120 -6.29 13.74 21.27
C PRO A 120 -6.17 14.92 22.23
N VAL A 121 -6.77 16.05 21.88
CA VAL A 121 -6.89 17.20 22.80
C VAL A 121 -8.00 16.87 23.79
N ILE A 122 -7.63 16.49 25.01
CA ILE A 122 -8.56 16.28 26.11
C ILE A 122 -8.70 17.61 26.85
N THR A 123 -9.81 18.31 26.65
CA THR A 123 -10.17 19.49 27.47
C THR A 123 -10.91 19.02 28.71
N VAL A 124 -10.46 19.50 29.89
CA VAL A 124 -11.06 19.22 31.20
C VAL A 124 -12.34 20.02 31.42
#